data_AF-A0A944A6P5-F1
#
_entry.id   AF-A0A944A6P5-F1
#
_cell.length_a   1.000
_cell.length_b   1.000
_cell.length_c   1.000
_cell.angle_alpha   90.00
_cell.angle_beta   90.00
_cell.angle_gamma   90.00
#
_symmetry.space_group_name_H-M   'P 1'
#
loop_
_entity.id
_entity.type
_entity.pdbx_description
1 polymer ?
#
loop_
_entity_poly.entity_id
_entity_poly.type
_entity_poly.pdbx_seq_one_letter_code
_entity_poly.pdbx_strand_id
1 'polypeptide(L)'
;MRKGWNRRAMALGLGAAAALLTGCFASDGLLVEEADLIFRNDSGAAVSSVQLSGASECQGASLADGSPLERGETLDFWVEHPGPVTVEAFDPEGRSIGWCRGTLGEAQVTVTLEEDRLVWTEVK
;
A
#
# COMPACT_ATOMS: atom_id res chain seq x y z
N MET A 1 52.11 -8.42 12.02
CA MET A 1 52.92 -9.53 11.44
C MET A 1 52.07 -10.28 10.42
N ARG A 2 52.58 -10.40 9.18
CA ARG A 2 52.48 -11.52 8.19
C ARG A 2 51.07 -12.12 7.95
N LYS A 3 50.54 -12.18 6.72
CA LYS A 3 51.18 -12.67 5.50
C LYS A 3 50.37 -12.22 4.28
N GLY A 4 51.04 -11.62 3.31
CA GLY A 4 50.48 -11.43 1.98
C GLY A 4 50.46 -12.74 1.20
N TRP A 5 49.61 -12.76 0.17
CA TRP A 5 49.78 -13.66 -0.96
C TRP A 5 49.42 -12.93 -2.24
N ASN A 6 50.44 -12.41 -2.93
CA ASN A 6 50.36 -12.18 -4.36
C ASN A 6 50.64 -13.50 -5.05
N ARG A 7 49.84 -13.88 -6.05
CA ARG A 7 50.33 -14.60 -7.25
C ARG A 7 49.28 -14.55 -8.37
N ARG A 8 49.63 -13.76 -9.38
CA ARG A 8 49.57 -14.02 -10.83
C ARG A 8 48.20 -14.00 -11.54
N ALA A 9 48.07 -12.91 -12.30
CA ALA A 9 47.43 -12.78 -13.61
C ALA A 9 47.02 -14.06 -14.34
N MET A 10 45.78 -14.07 -14.83
CA MET A 10 45.44 -14.52 -16.18
C MET A 10 44.46 -13.52 -16.77
N ALA A 11 44.92 -12.75 -17.75
CA ALA A 11 44.06 -12.10 -18.72
C ALA A 11 43.68 -13.15 -19.77
N LEU A 12 42.39 -13.48 -19.85
CA LEU A 12 41.78 -14.16 -20.98
C LEU A 12 40.48 -13.41 -21.24
N GLY A 13 40.50 -12.54 -22.26
CA GLY A 13 39.30 -11.90 -22.76
C GLY A 13 38.38 -12.92 -23.40
N LEU A 14 37.07 -12.78 -23.17
CA LEU A 14 36.05 -13.39 -24.02
C LEU A 14 34.71 -12.69 -23.82
N GLY A 15 34.23 -12.06 -24.91
CA GLY A 15 32.83 -11.96 -25.30
C GLY A 15 31.83 -11.30 -24.36
N ALA A 16 31.47 -10.05 -24.64
CA ALA A 16 30.19 -9.50 -24.24
C ALA A 16 29.04 -10.30 -24.89
N ALA A 17 28.12 -10.78 -24.06
CA ALA A 17 26.75 -11.11 -24.48
C ALA A 17 25.82 -10.81 -23.30
N ALA A 18 25.33 -9.57 -23.25
CA ALA A 18 24.19 -9.22 -22.42
C ALA A 18 22.96 -9.87 -23.06
N ALA A 19 22.51 -11.00 -22.50
CA ALA A 19 21.17 -11.49 -22.76
C ALA A 19 20.19 -10.56 -22.02
N LEU A 20 19.73 -9.52 -22.71
CA LEU A 20 18.54 -8.78 -22.32
C LEU A 20 17.38 -9.76 -22.35
N LEU A 21 17.01 -10.30 -21.18
CA LEU A 21 15.71 -10.92 -20.97
C LEU A 21 14.67 -9.82 -21.10
N THR A 22 14.32 -9.52 -22.35
CA THR A 22 13.20 -8.67 -22.70
C THR A 22 11.94 -9.51 -22.47
N GLY A 23 11.59 -9.68 -21.20
CA GLY A 23 10.27 -10.15 -20.79
C GLY A 23 9.28 -9.04 -21.13
N CYS A 24 8.81 -9.04 -22.36
CA CYS A 24 7.68 -8.22 -22.78
C CYS A 24 6.43 -8.83 -22.13
N PHE A 25 6.15 -8.47 -20.88
CA PHE A 25 4.84 -8.68 -20.29
C PHE A 25 3.91 -7.62 -20.90
N ALA A 26 3.44 -7.89 -22.12
CA ALA A 26 2.18 -7.33 -22.56
C ALA A 26 1.13 -7.91 -21.62
N SER A 27 0.73 -7.12 -20.62
CA SER A 27 -0.38 -7.48 -19.74
C SER A 27 -1.67 -7.28 -20.54
N ASP A 28 -1.99 -8.27 -21.35
CA ASP A 28 -3.27 -8.42 -22.01
C ASP A 28 -4.30 -8.75 -20.92
N GLY A 29 -5.12 -7.76 -20.55
CA GLY A 29 -6.29 -7.95 -19.69
C GLY A 29 -6.03 -8.23 -18.20
N LEU A 30 -5.23 -7.39 -17.52
CA LEU A 30 -5.22 -7.39 -16.06
C LEU A 30 -6.62 -6.98 -15.58
N LEU A 31 -7.42 -7.96 -15.14
CA LEU A 31 -8.54 -7.70 -14.22
C LEU A 31 -7.89 -7.03 -13.00
N VAL A 32 -7.95 -5.69 -12.96
CA VAL A 32 -7.59 -4.97 -11.74
C VAL A 32 -8.69 -5.34 -10.77
N GLU A 33 -8.39 -6.23 -9.82
CA GLU A 33 -9.32 -6.53 -8.74
C GLU A 33 -9.60 -5.22 -8.01
N GLU A 34 -10.88 -4.83 -8.01
CA GLU A 34 -11.32 -3.65 -7.30
C GLU A 34 -11.12 -3.90 -5.81
N ALA A 35 -10.52 -2.94 -5.11
CA ALA A 35 -10.35 -3.07 -3.66
C ALA A 35 -11.71 -3.09 -2.96
N ASP A 36 -11.86 -3.89 -1.91
CA ASP A 36 -13.10 -3.93 -1.12
C ASP A 36 -13.35 -2.60 -0.41
N LEU A 37 -12.27 -1.96 0.04
CA LEU A 37 -12.30 -0.64 0.66
C LEU A 37 -11.17 0.24 0.14
N ILE A 38 -11.52 1.47 -0.23
CA ILE A 38 -10.59 2.54 -0.55
C ILE A 38 -10.67 3.59 0.55
N PHE A 39 -9.55 3.88 1.19
CA PHE A 39 -9.42 5.08 2.01
C PHE A 39 -9.00 6.26 1.14
N ARG A 40 -9.63 7.42 1.28
CA ARG A 40 -9.27 8.66 0.59
C ARG A 40 -9.03 9.78 1.59
N ASN A 41 -7.89 10.48 1.47
CA ASN A 41 -7.67 11.71 2.22
C ASN A 41 -8.20 12.90 1.40
N ASP A 42 -9.35 13.48 1.77
CA ASP A 42 -9.85 14.73 1.18
C ASP A 42 -9.63 15.94 2.12
N SER A 43 -9.00 15.71 3.26
CA SER A 43 -8.70 16.71 4.28
C SER A 43 -7.39 17.46 3.98
N GLY A 44 -6.99 18.34 4.90
CA GLY A 44 -5.65 18.92 4.92
C GLY A 44 -4.71 18.25 5.93
N ALA A 45 -5.14 17.15 6.56
CA ALA A 45 -4.34 16.43 7.53
C ALA A 45 -3.29 15.54 6.83
N ALA A 46 -2.12 15.43 7.44
CA ALA A 46 -1.11 14.46 7.03
C ALA A 46 -1.47 13.09 7.62
N VAL A 47 -1.85 12.14 6.78
CA VAL A 47 -2.22 10.78 7.21
C VAL A 47 -1.01 9.86 7.03
N SER A 48 -0.39 9.39 8.11
CA SER A 48 0.78 8.51 8.01
C SER A 48 0.40 7.06 7.73
N SER A 49 -0.71 6.62 8.28
CA SER A 49 -1.19 5.25 8.17
C SER A 49 -2.68 5.15 8.44
N VAL A 50 -3.28 4.09 7.91
CA VAL A 50 -4.67 3.73 8.12
C VAL A 50 -4.73 2.27 8.55
N GLN A 51 -5.49 1.99 9.60
CA GLN A 51 -5.75 0.64 10.07
C GLN A 51 -7.19 0.25 9.79
N LEU A 52 -7.39 -0.95 9.26
CA LEU A 52 -8.67 -1.61 9.09
C LEU A 52 -8.70 -2.81 10.03
N SER A 53 -9.68 -2.85 10.93
CA SER A 53 -9.82 -3.92 11.93
C SER A 53 -11.20 -4.56 11.84
N GLY A 54 -11.24 -5.86 11.57
CA GLY A 54 -12.42 -6.72 11.58
C GLY A 54 -12.37 -7.78 12.68
N ALA A 55 -13.36 -8.68 12.68
CA ALA A 55 -13.41 -9.76 13.67
C ALA A 55 -12.33 -10.84 13.47
N SER A 56 -11.94 -11.07 12.22
CA SER A 56 -11.03 -12.14 11.81
C SER A 56 -9.65 -11.64 11.38
N GLU A 57 -9.52 -10.35 11.07
CA GLU A 57 -8.29 -9.76 10.53
C GLU A 57 -8.09 -8.30 10.92
N CYS A 58 -6.83 -7.89 10.97
CA CYS A 58 -6.42 -6.49 11.06
C CYS A 58 -5.37 -6.21 9.99
N GLN A 59 -5.57 -5.14 9.24
CA GLN A 59 -4.68 -4.67 8.18
C GLN A 59 -4.24 -3.23 8.46
N GLY A 60 -3.02 -2.89 8.04
CA GLY A 60 -2.51 -1.53 8.10
C GLY A 60 -1.88 -1.17 6.76
N ALA A 61 -2.14 0.06 6.29
CA ALA A 61 -1.60 0.58 5.05
C ALA A 61 -0.95 1.95 5.27
N SER A 62 0.12 2.21 4.52
CA SER A 62 0.84 3.48 4.43
C SER A 62 1.52 3.56 3.06
N LEU A 63 1.95 4.75 2.64
CA LEU A 63 2.75 4.89 1.43
C LEU A 63 4.10 4.18 1.60
N ALA A 64 4.60 3.58 0.52
CA ALA A 64 5.82 2.78 0.53
C ALA A 64 7.09 3.61 0.76
N ASP A 65 7.06 4.90 0.42
CA ASP A 65 8.16 5.83 0.65
C ASP A 65 8.16 6.44 2.06
N GLY A 66 7.14 6.11 2.87
CA GLY A 66 6.97 6.61 4.24
C GLY A 66 6.50 8.06 4.34
N SER A 67 6.15 8.70 3.21
CA SER A 67 5.50 10.01 3.22
C SER A 67 4.05 9.89 3.71
N PRO A 68 3.46 10.95 4.30
CA PRO A 68 2.05 10.96 4.61
C PRO A 68 1.19 11.06 3.33
N LEU A 69 -0.02 10.53 3.40
CA LEU A 69 -1.05 10.67 2.37
C LEU A 69 -1.45 12.14 2.24
N GLU A 70 -1.25 12.71 1.06
CA GLU A 70 -1.66 14.07 0.72
C GLU A 70 -3.14 14.16 0.34
N ARG A 71 -3.66 15.38 0.19
CA ARG A 71 -5.04 15.59 -0.27
C ARG A 71 -5.25 15.01 -1.67
N GLY A 72 -6.26 14.16 -1.80
CA GLY A 72 -6.68 13.49 -3.02
C GLY A 72 -6.09 12.09 -3.19
N GLU A 73 -5.14 11.69 -2.35
CA GLU A 73 -4.50 10.38 -2.41
C GLU A 73 -5.30 9.30 -1.67
N THR A 74 -5.03 8.04 -2.03
CA THR A 74 -5.80 6.89 -1.56
C THR A 74 -4.93 5.73 -1.08
N LEU A 75 -5.51 4.86 -0.26
CA LEU A 75 -4.96 3.57 0.15
C LEU A 75 -6.02 2.50 -0.05
N ASP A 76 -5.61 1.35 -0.58
CA ASP A 76 -6.50 0.26 -0.95
C ASP A 76 -6.39 -0.90 0.06
N PHE A 77 -7.54 -1.52 0.37
CA PHE A 77 -7.66 -2.65 1.28
C PHE A 77 -8.43 -3.79 0.61
N TRP A 78 -7.90 -5.01 0.72
CA TRP A 78 -8.53 -6.24 0.24
C TRP A 78 -8.83 -7.13 1.45
N VAL A 79 -10.09 -7.45 1.68
CA VAL A 79 -10.58 -8.12 2.89
C VAL A 79 -11.05 -9.52 2.52
N GLU A 80 -10.44 -10.54 3.12
CA GLU A 80 -10.75 -11.94 2.79
C GLU A 80 -12.12 -12.35 3.34
N HIS A 81 -12.53 -11.75 4.47
CA HIS A 81 -13.78 -12.07 5.15
C HIS A 81 -14.63 -10.81 5.38
N PRO A 82 -15.51 -10.45 4.43
CA PRO A 82 -16.42 -9.31 4.57
C PRO A 82 -17.26 -9.38 5.84
N GLY A 83 -17.55 -8.22 6.42
CA GLY A 83 -18.28 -8.11 7.67
C GLY A 83 -18.05 -6.77 8.37
N PRO A 84 -18.41 -6.65 9.66
CA PRO A 84 -18.23 -5.43 10.42
C PRO A 84 -16.75 -5.09 10.59
N VAL A 85 -16.36 -3.87 10.19
CA VAL A 85 -14.98 -3.37 10.30
C VAL A 85 -14.94 -1.97 10.89
N THR A 86 -13.82 -1.63 11.52
CA THR A 86 -13.47 -0.28 11.96
C THR A 86 -12.29 0.20 11.13
N VAL A 87 -12.37 1.43 10.63
CA VAL A 87 -11.28 2.10 9.92
C VAL A 87 -10.83 3.27 10.78
N GLU A 88 -9.52 3.36 11.03
CA GLU A 88 -8.91 4.40 11.85
C GLU A 88 -7.69 4.99 11.13
N ALA A 89 -7.59 6.31 11.11
CA ALA A 89 -6.48 7.04 10.49
C ALA A 89 -5.56 7.64 11.56
N PHE A 90 -4.25 7.64 11.28
CA PHE A 90 -3.23 8.13 12.19
C PHE A 90 -2.36 9.21 11.55
N ASP A 91 -1.93 10.18 12.35
CA ASP A 91 -0.94 11.19 11.96
C ASP A 91 0.51 10.63 12.03
N PRO A 92 1.53 11.37 11.57
CA PRO A 92 2.93 10.93 11.65
C PRO A 92 3.46 10.71 13.07
N GLU A 93 2.82 11.29 14.08
CA GLU A 93 3.13 11.03 15.49
C GLU A 93 2.46 9.76 16.04
N GLY A 94 1.67 9.06 15.23
CA GLY A 94 0.94 7.85 15.60
C GLY A 94 -0.31 8.13 16.43
N ARG A 95 -0.82 9.36 16.42
CA ARG A 95 -2.08 9.72 17.10
C ARG A 95 -3.25 9.46 16.15
N SER A 96 -4.32 8.90 16.69
CA SER A 96 -5.58 8.77 15.96
C SER A 96 -6.14 10.16 15.66
N ILE A 97 -6.48 10.38 14.39
CA ILE A 97 -7.11 11.63 13.90
C ILE A 97 -8.56 11.43 13.50
N GLY A 98 -9.07 10.19 13.59
CA GLY A 98 -10.46 9.87 13.32
C GLY A 98 -10.66 8.37 13.08
N TRP A 99 -11.86 7.89 13.38
CA TRP A 99 -12.30 6.54 13.04
C TRP A 99 -13.75 6.52 12.58
N CYS A 100 -14.12 5.50 11.80
CA CYS A 100 -15.51 5.18 11.50
C CYS A 100 -15.73 3.66 11.50
N ARG A 101 -16.98 3.23 11.58
CA ARG A 101 -17.37 1.82 11.53
C ARG A 101 -18.40 1.59 10.44
N GLY A 102 -18.26 0.49 9.72
CA GLY A 102 -19.22 0.05 8.73
C GLY A 102 -19.22 -1.47 8.60
N THR A 103 -19.98 -1.98 7.62
CA THR A 103 -20.02 -3.40 7.28
C THR A 103 -19.62 -3.53 5.82
N LEU A 104 -18.52 -4.24 5.56
CA LEU A 104 -18.14 -4.58 4.19
C LEU A 104 -19.06 -5.69 3.68
N GLY A 105 -19.53 -5.52 2.45
CA GLY A 105 -20.35 -6.48 1.72
C GLY A 105 -19.73 -6.80 0.37
N GLU A 106 -20.55 -6.97 -0.67
CA GLU A 106 -20.06 -7.20 -2.04
C GLU A 106 -19.73 -5.89 -2.78
N ALA A 107 -20.29 -4.77 -2.33
CA ALA A 107 -20.03 -3.46 -2.93
C ALA A 107 -18.73 -2.86 -2.41
N GLN A 108 -17.96 -2.23 -3.30
CA GLN A 108 -16.82 -1.42 -2.90
C GLN A 108 -17.27 -0.27 -1.98
N VAL A 109 -16.47 -0.03 -0.95
CA VAL A 109 -16.64 1.08 -0.03
C VAL A 109 -15.52 2.10 -0.23
N THR A 110 -15.87 3.38 -0.18
CA THR A 110 -14.90 4.46 0.03
C THR A 110 -15.08 5.04 1.43
N VAL A 111 -13.99 5.09 2.20
CA VAL A 111 -13.90 5.85 3.44
C VAL A 111 -13.12 7.13 3.16
N THR A 112 -13.79 8.27 3.24
CA THR A 112 -13.16 9.57 2.98
C THR A 112 -12.91 10.32 4.28
N LEU A 113 -11.68 10.75 4.51
CA LEU A 113 -11.36 11.74 5.54
C LEU A 113 -11.70 13.13 5.00
N GLU A 114 -12.83 13.68 5.45
CA GLU A 114 -13.29 15.03 5.14
C GLU A 114 -12.99 15.94 6.33
N GLU A 115 -12.27 17.05 6.13
CA GLU A 115 -11.90 18.00 7.21
C GLU A 115 -11.40 17.31 8.49
N ASP A 116 -12.29 17.01 9.45
CA ASP A 116 -12.04 16.36 10.73
C ASP A 116 -12.83 15.06 11.00
N ARG A 117 -13.46 14.46 9.97
CA ARG A 117 -14.30 13.26 10.11
C ARG A 117 -14.10 12.22 9.01
N LEU A 118 -14.34 10.96 9.33
CA LEU A 118 -14.36 9.87 8.36
C LEU A 118 -15.80 9.54 7.93
N VAL A 119 -16.02 9.52 6.61
CA VAL A 119 -17.33 9.25 5.99
C VAL A 119 -17.29 7.95 5.22
N TRP A 120 -18.20 7.03 5.57
CA TRP A 120 -18.40 5.75 4.89
C TRP A 120 -19.38 5.89 3.73
N THR A 121 -18.94 5.57 2.50
CA THR A 121 -19.77 5.64 1.29
C THR A 121 -19.71 4.31 0.55
N GLU A 122 -20.86 3.68 0.32
CA GLU A 122 -20.97 2.50 -0.52
C GLU A 122 -21.16 2.94 -1.98
N VAL A 123 -20.36 2.39 -2.88
CA VAL A 123 -20.56 2.56 -4.32
C VAL A 123 -21.74 1.68 -4.73
N LYS A 124 -22.74 2.26 -5.40
CA LYS A 124 -23.96 1.56 -5.83
C LYS A 124 -23.86 1.01 -7.25
#